data_AF-A0A364L355-F1
#
_entry.id   AF-A0A364L355-F1
#
_cell.length_a   1.000
_cell.length_b   1.000
_cell.length_c   1.000
_cell.angle_alpha   90.00
_cell.angle_beta   90.00
_cell.angle_gamma   90.00
#
_symmetry.space_group_name_H-M   'P 1'
#
loop_
_entity.id
_entity.type
_entity.pdbx_description
1 polymer ?
#
loop_
_entity_poly.entity_id
_entity_poly.type
_entity_poly.pdbx_seq_one_letter_code
_entity_poly.pdbx_strand_id
1 'polypeptide(L)'
;MSAETFTAIDEKLSNLDPSTTTNTESVLPTTIDNEPLPFWLVNVPRDQWPASCPEFLKEQSDKNIGILATPDEEYQWIGWERVKELVQTNEIGKFQRLPSDLRRYLEYMFHLKQKYGSIMDFVVSERLHWNQEGGLQPRGEPFEFDDDLKILFNDWPYGLEKGIVHLVIWTKFELEEDPATGLLTESMWKKIEDYVERVFRSHIPADQVVWFKNWKSLKSIHAIEHFHVMLNHPDPEFIKEITNGDVPLVEKVTQGRAL
;
A
#
# COMPACT_ATOMS: atom_id res chain seq x y z
N MET A 1 -10.08 21.59 -4.67
CA MET A 1 -8.83 22.37 -4.56
C MET A 1 -7.87 21.87 -5.64
N SER A 2 -7.13 22.77 -6.27
CA SER A 2 -6.50 22.62 -7.60
C SER A 2 -5.19 21.83 -7.59
N ALA A 3 -4.82 21.34 -8.78
CA ALA A 3 -3.57 20.64 -9.12
C ALA A 3 -2.28 21.31 -8.63
N GLU A 4 -2.33 22.60 -8.30
CA GLU A 4 -1.25 23.40 -7.70
C GLU A 4 -0.79 22.85 -6.32
N THR A 5 -1.63 22.07 -5.64
CA THR A 5 -1.35 21.56 -4.28
C THR A 5 -0.44 20.31 -4.30
N PHE A 6 -0.42 19.56 -5.42
CA PHE A 6 0.51 18.44 -5.62
C PHE A 6 1.92 18.94 -5.95
N THR A 7 2.03 20.06 -6.67
CA THR A 7 3.28 20.67 -7.09
C THR A 7 4.19 21.08 -5.92
N ALA A 8 3.62 21.49 -4.78
CA ALA A 8 4.42 21.90 -3.62
C ALA A 8 5.13 20.74 -2.88
N ILE A 9 4.65 19.49 -3.05
CA ILE A 9 5.35 18.29 -2.56
C ILE A 9 6.47 17.93 -3.55
N ASP A 10 6.20 18.04 -4.86
CA ASP A 10 7.20 17.88 -5.92
C ASP A 10 8.32 18.94 -5.89
N GLU A 11 8.01 20.18 -5.53
CA GLU A 11 8.99 21.28 -5.44
C GLU A 11 9.98 21.09 -4.28
N LYS A 12 9.56 20.49 -3.16
CA LYS A 12 10.50 20.12 -2.09
C LYS A 12 11.36 18.90 -2.45
N LEU A 13 10.95 18.10 -3.43
CA LEU A 13 11.71 16.95 -3.94
C LEU A 13 12.65 17.29 -5.11
N SER A 14 12.47 18.44 -5.77
CA SER A 14 13.23 18.86 -6.97
C SER A 14 14.34 19.89 -6.72
N ASN A 15 14.52 20.39 -5.50
CA ASN A 15 15.55 21.39 -5.15
C ASN A 15 16.96 20.79 -4.91
N LEU A 16 17.37 19.80 -5.70
CA LEU A 16 18.75 19.31 -5.76
C LEU A 16 19.35 19.67 -7.12
N ASP A 17 20.30 20.60 -7.10
CA ASP A 17 20.97 21.19 -8.26
C ASP A 17 21.62 20.14 -9.19
N PRO A 18 21.52 20.26 -10.53
CA PRO A 18 22.11 19.30 -11.46
C PRO A 18 23.52 19.73 -11.85
N SER A 19 24.53 18.99 -11.39
CA SER A 19 25.88 19.11 -11.95
C SER A 19 26.62 17.79 -11.94
N THR A 20 26.60 17.13 -13.09
CA THR A 20 27.72 16.45 -13.80
C THR A 20 27.33 15.05 -14.27
N THR A 21 27.00 14.97 -15.55
CA THR A 21 26.85 13.74 -16.33
C THR A 21 28.12 12.90 -16.33
N THR A 22 28.01 11.65 -15.89
CA THR A 22 28.86 10.56 -16.37
C THR A 22 28.03 9.27 -16.42
N ASN A 23 27.78 8.80 -17.65
CA ASN A 23 27.19 7.49 -17.93
C ASN A 23 28.06 6.41 -17.26
N THR A 24 27.57 5.89 -16.14
CA THR A 24 28.09 4.66 -15.54
C THR A 24 26.86 3.82 -15.25
N GLU A 25 26.79 2.60 -15.79
CA GLU A 25 25.76 1.64 -15.39
C GLU A 25 25.70 1.59 -13.87
N SER A 26 24.56 1.99 -13.31
CA SER A 26 24.33 2.17 -11.87
C SER A 26 24.27 0.79 -11.20
N VAL A 27 25.42 0.19 -10.94
CA VAL A 27 25.50 -0.97 -10.05
C VAL A 27 25.40 -0.45 -8.61
N LEU A 28 24.29 -0.78 -7.94
CA LEU A 28 24.09 -0.43 -6.54
C LEU A 28 25.18 -1.09 -5.67
N PRO A 29 25.84 -0.36 -4.76
CA PRO A 29 26.83 -0.94 -3.87
C PRO A 29 26.17 -1.97 -2.95
N THR A 30 26.84 -3.08 -2.66
CA THR A 30 26.36 -4.11 -1.72
C THR A 30 27.17 -4.17 -0.41
N THR A 31 28.32 -3.50 -0.33
CA THR A 31 29.20 -3.49 0.86
C THR A 31 29.89 -2.13 1.07
N ILE A 32 30.29 -1.85 2.32
CA ILE A 32 31.23 -0.78 2.72
C ILE A 32 32.39 -1.46 3.44
N ASP A 33 33.64 -1.22 3.00
CA ASP A 33 34.84 -1.75 3.65
C ASP A 33 34.83 -3.29 3.89
N ASN A 34 34.19 -4.04 2.98
CA ASN A 34 33.92 -5.49 3.07
C ASN A 34 32.91 -5.92 4.16
N GLU A 35 32.23 -4.97 4.80
CA GLU A 35 31.11 -5.22 5.70
C GLU A 35 29.76 -5.02 4.97
N PRO A 36 28.69 -5.70 5.42
CA PRO A 36 27.35 -5.46 4.92
C PRO A 36 26.94 -4.00 5.10
N LEU A 37 26.23 -3.44 4.12
CA LEU A 37 25.66 -2.11 4.26
C LEU A 37 24.71 -2.03 5.47
N PRO A 38 24.73 -0.94 6.25
CA PRO A 38 23.62 -0.60 7.12
C PRO A 38 22.30 -0.61 6.34
N PHE A 39 21.23 -1.14 6.93
CA PHE A 39 19.94 -1.32 6.25
C PHE A 39 19.40 -0.04 5.58
N TRP A 40 19.72 1.13 6.14
CA TRP A 40 19.27 2.44 5.63
C TRP A 40 20.09 2.95 4.43
N LEU A 41 21.13 2.22 4.00
CA LEU A 41 21.90 2.48 2.78
C LEU A 41 21.62 1.48 1.65
N VAL A 42 21.00 0.34 1.95
CA VAL A 42 20.63 -0.67 0.95
C VAL A 42 19.58 -0.08 -0.02
N ASN A 43 19.73 -0.41 -1.31
CA ASN A 43 18.92 0.13 -2.42
C ASN A 43 18.99 1.66 -2.60
N VAL A 44 20.03 2.32 -2.07
CA VAL A 44 20.27 3.75 -2.26
C VAL A 44 21.52 3.95 -3.13
N PRO A 45 21.43 4.68 -4.25
CA PRO A 45 22.59 5.09 -5.04
C PRO A 45 23.63 5.79 -4.18
N ARG A 46 24.92 5.53 -4.42
CA ARG A 46 26.03 5.99 -3.55
C ARG A 46 26.11 7.50 -3.43
N ASP A 47 25.80 8.21 -4.51
CA ASP A 47 25.72 9.67 -4.60
C ASP A 47 24.55 10.26 -3.79
N GLN A 48 23.57 9.43 -3.40
CA GLN A 48 22.40 9.81 -2.61
C GLN A 48 22.48 9.35 -1.14
N TRP A 49 23.62 8.83 -0.70
CA TRP A 49 23.77 8.35 0.67
C TRP A 49 23.64 9.49 1.69
N PRO A 50 22.72 9.38 2.66
CA PRO A 50 22.61 10.38 3.72
C PRO A 50 23.80 10.25 4.69
N ALA A 51 24.17 11.36 5.32
CA ALA A 51 25.27 11.38 6.29
C ALA A 51 25.01 10.54 7.55
N SER A 52 23.74 10.23 7.84
CA SER A 52 23.30 9.40 8.97
C SER A 52 21.96 8.74 8.65
N CYS A 53 21.56 7.75 9.45
CA CYS A 53 20.24 7.12 9.34
C CYS A 53 19.12 8.19 9.34
N PRO A 54 18.30 8.28 8.26
CA PRO A 54 17.21 9.24 8.16
C PRO A 54 16.19 9.10 9.29
N GLU A 55 15.58 10.21 9.72
CA GLU A 55 14.64 10.21 10.84
C GLU A 55 13.47 9.24 10.63
N PHE A 56 12.94 9.16 9.41
CA PHE A 56 11.85 8.26 9.05
C PHE A 56 12.21 6.76 9.08
N LEU A 57 13.51 6.43 9.19
CA LEU A 57 14.04 5.07 9.32
C LEU A 57 14.57 4.78 10.73
N LYS A 58 14.50 5.72 11.66
CA LYS A 58 14.80 5.44 13.06
C LYS A 58 13.69 4.61 13.67
N GLU A 59 14.04 3.84 14.70
CA GLU A 59 13.11 3.07 15.54
C GLU A 59 12.18 2.11 14.76
N GLN A 60 12.68 1.58 13.63
CA GLN A 60 11.94 0.58 12.87
C GLN A 60 11.91 -0.76 13.60
N SER A 61 10.84 -1.53 13.39
CA SER A 61 10.75 -2.90 13.90
C SER A 61 11.80 -3.80 13.26
N ASP A 62 12.18 -4.88 13.95
CA ASP A 62 13.13 -5.88 13.42
C ASP A 62 12.67 -6.43 12.05
N LYS A 63 11.36 -6.60 11.87
CA LYS A 63 10.78 -7.00 10.57
C LYS A 63 11.10 -5.97 9.48
N ASN A 64 10.84 -4.68 9.74
CA ASN A 64 11.12 -3.63 8.75
C ASN A 64 12.63 -3.50 8.49
N ILE A 65 13.47 -3.59 9.52
CA ILE A 65 14.93 -3.57 9.38
C ILE A 65 15.38 -4.72 8.49
N GLY A 66 14.89 -5.94 8.71
CA GLY A 66 15.21 -7.10 7.88
C GLY A 66 14.80 -6.93 6.41
N ILE A 67 13.60 -6.41 6.15
CA ILE A 67 13.14 -6.13 4.79
C ILE A 67 14.02 -5.04 4.15
N LEU A 68 14.27 -3.93 4.84
CA LEU A 68 15.07 -2.81 4.32
C LEU A 68 16.53 -3.20 4.07
N ALA A 69 17.06 -4.18 4.80
CA ALA A 69 18.42 -4.69 4.62
C ALA A 69 18.57 -5.64 3.40
N THR A 70 17.48 -5.97 2.70
CA THR A 70 17.49 -6.87 1.55
C THR A 70 17.65 -6.07 0.26
N PRO A 71 18.63 -6.37 -0.61
CA PRO A 71 18.70 -5.78 -1.95
C PRO A 71 17.44 -6.08 -2.76
N ASP A 72 16.96 -5.14 -3.55
CA ASP A 72 15.77 -5.32 -4.39
C ASP A 72 15.95 -6.49 -5.37
N GLU A 73 17.17 -6.73 -5.86
CA GLU A 73 17.51 -7.84 -6.77
C GLU A 73 17.40 -9.22 -6.10
N GLU A 74 17.50 -9.27 -4.77
CA GLU A 74 17.34 -10.51 -3.99
C GLU A 74 15.88 -10.73 -3.56
N TYR A 75 15.00 -9.74 -3.78
CA TYR A 75 13.60 -9.85 -3.42
C TYR A 75 12.87 -10.88 -4.28
N GLN A 76 12.21 -11.83 -3.62
CA GLN A 76 11.36 -12.81 -4.27
C GLN A 76 9.93 -12.27 -4.41
N TRP A 77 9.53 -11.97 -5.64
CA TRP A 77 8.17 -11.58 -5.97
C TRP A 77 7.16 -12.65 -5.55
N ILE A 78 6.08 -12.23 -4.90
CA ILE A 78 5.04 -13.13 -4.43
C ILE A 78 4.10 -13.43 -5.60
N GLY A 79 4.18 -14.65 -6.13
CA GLY A 79 3.30 -15.13 -7.20
C GLY A 79 1.92 -15.58 -6.72
N TRP A 80 1.00 -15.79 -7.66
CA TRP A 80 -0.43 -16.01 -7.37
C TRP A 80 -0.72 -17.23 -6.48
N GLU A 81 -0.03 -18.36 -6.71
CA GLU A 81 -0.21 -19.55 -5.87
C GLU A 81 0.21 -19.29 -4.42
N ARG A 82 1.28 -18.53 -4.22
CA ARG A 82 1.72 -18.14 -2.88
C ARG A 82 0.76 -17.15 -2.24
N VAL A 83 0.18 -16.21 -3.00
CA VAL A 83 -0.89 -15.32 -2.53
C VAL A 83 -2.06 -16.14 -1.98
N LYS A 84 -2.57 -17.10 -2.77
CA LYS A 84 -3.66 -17.98 -2.35
C LYS A 84 -3.31 -18.77 -1.09
N GLU A 85 -2.11 -19.35 -1.05
CA GLU A 85 -1.63 -20.10 0.11
C GLU A 85 -1.61 -19.23 1.37
N LEU A 86 -1.01 -18.04 1.31
CA LEU A 86 -0.91 -17.11 2.45
C LEU A 86 -2.29 -16.68 2.97
N VAL A 87 -3.25 -16.46 2.09
CA VAL A 87 -4.63 -16.12 2.47
C VAL A 87 -5.33 -17.33 3.08
N GLN A 88 -5.22 -18.50 2.45
CA GLN A 88 -5.85 -19.73 2.91
C GLN A 88 -5.33 -20.20 4.28
N THR A 89 -4.02 -20.07 4.52
CA THR A 89 -3.39 -20.42 5.81
C THR A 89 -3.44 -19.28 6.82
N ASN A 90 -4.05 -18.15 6.45
CA ASN A 90 -4.14 -16.94 7.26
C ASN A 90 -2.75 -16.42 7.74
N GLU A 91 -1.72 -16.62 6.93
CA GLU A 91 -0.37 -16.12 7.16
C GLU A 91 -0.15 -14.74 6.53
N ILE A 92 -1.17 -13.87 6.58
CA ILE A 92 -1.19 -12.53 5.96
C ILE A 92 0.01 -11.66 6.38
N GLY A 93 0.54 -11.88 7.59
CA GLY A 93 1.73 -11.19 8.08
C GLY A 93 3.01 -11.46 7.27
N LYS A 94 3.03 -12.47 6.38
CA LYS A 94 4.15 -12.76 5.48
C LYS A 94 4.12 -11.93 4.20
N PHE A 95 3.02 -11.25 3.90
CA PHE A 95 3.05 -10.24 2.86
C PHE A 95 4.01 -9.11 3.26
N GLN A 96 4.82 -8.69 2.29
CA GLN A 96 5.80 -7.63 2.44
C GLN A 96 5.90 -6.82 1.15
N ARG A 97 6.40 -5.59 1.28
CA ARG A 97 6.69 -4.73 0.14
C ARG A 97 8.08 -5.05 -0.39
N LEU A 98 8.32 -4.69 -1.65
CA LEU A 98 9.69 -4.55 -2.15
C LEU A 98 10.48 -3.63 -1.19
N PRO A 99 11.75 -3.92 -0.87
CA PRO A 99 12.52 -3.14 0.11
C PRO A 99 12.57 -1.64 -0.21
N SER A 100 12.82 -1.26 -1.47
CA SER A 100 12.78 0.16 -1.87
C SER A 100 11.40 0.79 -1.72
N ASP A 101 10.31 0.05 -1.99
CA ASP A 101 8.94 0.55 -1.78
C ASP A 101 8.60 0.67 -0.29
N LEU A 102 9.11 -0.21 0.56
CA LEU A 102 8.99 -0.06 2.01
C LEU A 102 9.68 1.22 2.48
N ARG A 103 10.88 1.52 1.97
CA ARG A 103 11.60 2.77 2.28
C ARG A 103 10.77 3.99 1.90
N ARG A 104 10.29 4.03 0.65
CA ARG A 104 9.46 5.12 0.13
C ARG A 104 8.15 5.28 0.92
N TYR A 105 7.52 4.16 1.27
CA TYR A 105 6.32 4.15 2.12
C TYR A 105 6.58 4.79 3.49
N LEU A 106 7.68 4.40 4.16
CA LEU A 106 8.03 4.94 5.47
C LEU A 106 8.34 6.45 5.41
N GLU A 107 9.09 6.88 4.41
CA GLU A 107 9.36 8.29 4.14
C GLU A 107 8.07 9.07 3.91
N TYR A 108 7.20 8.57 3.03
CA TYR A 108 5.93 9.19 2.70
C TYR A 108 5.02 9.29 3.94
N MET A 109 4.89 8.21 4.71
CA MET A 109 4.10 8.20 5.96
C MET A 109 4.64 9.17 7.01
N PHE A 110 5.97 9.32 7.12
CA PHE A 110 6.60 10.26 8.04
C PHE A 110 6.24 11.71 7.72
N HIS A 111 6.32 12.11 6.45
CA HIS A 111 5.97 13.46 6.02
C HIS A 111 4.46 13.71 6.03
N LEU A 112 3.67 12.71 5.68
CA LEU A 112 2.21 12.78 5.67
C LEU A 112 1.65 13.06 7.06
N LYS A 113 2.16 12.38 8.10
CA LYS A 113 1.77 12.64 9.49
C LYS A 113 2.05 14.07 9.92
N GLN A 114 3.18 14.64 9.51
CA GLN A 114 3.52 16.04 9.82
C GLN A 114 2.59 17.03 9.12
N LYS A 115 2.18 16.73 7.88
CA LYS A 115 1.34 17.62 7.07
C LYS A 115 -0.13 17.58 7.47
N TYR A 116 -0.69 16.38 7.67
CA TYR A 116 -2.13 16.19 7.89
C TYR A 116 -2.49 15.94 9.36
N GLY A 117 -1.49 15.85 10.25
CA GLY A 117 -1.69 15.49 11.66
C GLY A 117 -1.90 14.00 11.86
N SER A 118 -2.72 13.35 11.03
CA SER A 118 -2.91 11.91 11.04
C SER A 118 -3.03 11.30 9.64
N ILE A 119 -2.73 10.01 9.51
CA ILE A 119 -2.95 9.26 8.26
C ILE A 119 -4.45 9.14 7.96
N MET A 120 -5.27 9.02 9.01
CA MET A 120 -6.72 8.94 8.89
C MET A 120 -7.28 10.19 8.20
N ASP A 121 -6.92 11.38 8.68
CA ASP A 121 -7.42 12.64 8.14
C ASP A 121 -7.10 12.75 6.64
N PHE A 122 -5.86 12.40 6.26
CA PHE A 122 -5.47 12.32 4.86
C PHE A 122 -6.32 11.33 4.06
N VAL A 123 -6.51 10.10 4.56
CA VAL A 123 -7.28 9.09 3.80
C VAL A 123 -8.73 9.55 3.63
N VAL A 124 -9.38 10.05 4.69
CA VAL A 124 -10.75 10.58 4.59
C VAL A 124 -10.83 11.78 3.65
N SER A 125 -9.90 12.74 3.74
CA SER A 125 -9.99 14.00 3.01
C SER A 125 -9.51 13.92 1.57
N GLU A 126 -8.43 13.20 1.32
CA GLU A 126 -7.71 13.20 0.04
C GLU A 126 -7.93 11.94 -0.80
N ARG A 127 -8.16 10.77 -0.17
CA ARG A 127 -8.34 9.50 -0.90
C ARG A 127 -9.82 9.14 -1.05
N LEU A 128 -10.57 9.23 0.05
CA LEU A 128 -11.98 8.83 0.09
C LEU A 128 -12.94 9.99 -0.16
N HIS A 129 -12.54 11.23 0.15
CA HIS A 129 -13.38 12.42 0.08
C HIS A 129 -14.69 12.34 0.90
N TRP A 130 -14.78 11.41 1.86
CA TRP A 130 -16.00 11.20 2.65
C TRP A 130 -16.34 12.38 3.56
N ASN A 131 -15.36 13.21 3.93
CA ASN A 131 -15.63 14.47 4.63
C ASN A 131 -16.48 15.46 3.80
N GLN A 132 -16.42 15.38 2.48
CA GLN A 132 -17.22 16.19 1.56
C GLN A 132 -18.56 15.51 1.22
N GLU A 133 -18.68 14.21 1.47
CA GLU A 133 -19.84 13.37 1.16
C GLU A 133 -20.70 13.05 2.40
N GLY A 134 -20.71 13.93 3.41
CA GLY A 134 -21.56 13.80 4.60
C GLY A 134 -20.94 13.02 5.77
N GLY A 135 -19.67 12.61 5.67
CA GLY A 135 -18.89 12.01 6.75
C GLY A 135 -18.79 10.47 6.69
N LEU A 136 -18.40 9.89 7.82
CA LEU A 136 -18.17 8.44 7.97
C LEU A 136 -19.41 7.66 8.41
N GLN A 137 -20.58 8.30 8.51
CA GLN A 137 -21.80 7.60 8.91
C GLN A 137 -22.32 6.78 7.72
N PRO A 138 -22.48 5.45 7.86
CA PRO A 138 -23.05 4.64 6.81
C PRO A 138 -24.54 4.99 6.63
N ARG A 139 -25.02 4.90 5.40
CA ARG A 139 -26.42 5.13 5.03
C ARG A 139 -27.32 3.97 5.46
N GLY A 140 -26.80 2.75 5.48
CA GLY A 140 -27.56 1.55 5.81
C GLY A 140 -26.74 0.43 6.42
N GLU A 141 -27.24 -0.79 6.27
CA GLU A 141 -26.55 -1.99 6.73
C GLU A 141 -25.27 -2.26 5.91
N PRO A 142 -24.29 -3.00 6.45
CA PRO A 142 -23.08 -3.37 5.73
C PRO A 142 -23.38 -3.95 4.34
N PHE A 143 -22.77 -3.36 3.31
CA PHE A 143 -22.90 -3.72 1.89
C PHE A 143 -24.28 -3.51 1.26
N GLU A 144 -25.17 -2.73 1.90
CA GLU A 144 -26.49 -2.37 1.34
C GLU A 144 -26.39 -1.25 0.29
N PHE A 145 -25.58 -0.22 0.55
CA PHE A 145 -25.41 0.95 -0.33
C PHE A 145 -23.96 1.07 -0.79
N ASP A 146 -23.75 1.20 -2.10
CA ASP A 146 -22.40 1.35 -2.67
C ASP A 146 -21.73 2.67 -2.23
N ASP A 147 -22.49 3.70 -1.86
CA ASP A 147 -21.99 4.98 -1.32
C ASP A 147 -21.29 4.84 0.06
N ASP A 148 -21.48 3.69 0.74
CA ASP A 148 -20.85 3.40 2.03
C ASP A 148 -19.48 2.73 1.90
N LEU A 149 -19.02 2.53 0.66
CA LEU A 149 -17.75 1.89 0.36
C LEU A 149 -17.02 2.57 -0.80
N LYS A 150 -15.69 2.40 -0.84
CA LYS A 150 -14.87 2.81 -1.99
C LYS A 150 -13.83 1.74 -2.30
N ILE A 151 -13.71 1.38 -3.56
CA ILE A 151 -12.70 0.46 -4.07
C ILE A 151 -11.58 1.30 -4.66
N LEU A 152 -10.40 1.24 -4.07
CA LEU A 152 -9.22 1.97 -4.53
C LEU A 152 -8.07 0.98 -4.76
N PHE A 153 -7.07 1.39 -5.54
CA PHE A 153 -5.80 0.69 -5.52
C PHE A 153 -5.18 0.80 -4.12
N ASN A 154 -4.40 -0.20 -3.73
CA ASN A 154 -3.50 -0.03 -2.62
C ASN A 154 -2.41 0.97 -3.01
N ASP A 155 -2.36 2.09 -2.28
CA ASP A 155 -1.39 3.16 -2.52
C ASP A 155 0.06 2.72 -2.44
N TRP A 156 0.31 1.67 -1.65
CA TRP A 156 1.63 1.07 -1.41
C TRP A 156 1.47 -0.46 -1.40
N PRO A 157 1.33 -1.08 -2.58
CA PRO A 157 1.05 -2.50 -2.71
C PRO A 157 2.22 -3.36 -2.20
N TYR A 158 1.96 -4.64 -1.99
CA TYR A 158 3.00 -5.61 -1.68
C TYR A 158 3.89 -5.91 -2.90
N GLY A 159 5.05 -6.52 -2.68
CA GLY A 159 5.93 -6.96 -3.76
C GLY A 159 5.36 -8.24 -4.41
N LEU A 160 4.40 -8.05 -5.31
CA LEU A 160 3.64 -9.10 -6.01
C LEU A 160 4.11 -9.24 -7.46
N GLU A 161 4.00 -10.43 -8.04
CA GLU A 161 4.29 -10.63 -9.47
C GLU A 161 3.42 -9.74 -10.36
N LYS A 162 3.97 -9.36 -11.52
CA LYS A 162 3.28 -8.51 -12.51
C LYS A 162 1.97 -9.15 -12.94
N GLY A 163 0.89 -8.36 -12.86
CA GLY A 163 -0.46 -8.79 -13.22
C GLY A 163 -1.34 -9.08 -12.01
N ILE A 164 -0.77 -9.21 -10.81
CA ILE A 164 -1.55 -9.26 -9.57
C ILE A 164 -1.90 -7.83 -9.16
N VAL A 165 -3.18 -7.49 -9.18
CA VAL A 165 -3.71 -6.18 -8.76
C VAL A 165 -4.09 -6.24 -7.29
N HIS A 166 -3.59 -5.29 -6.48
CA HIS A 166 -3.89 -5.18 -5.06
C HIS A 166 -4.82 -4.00 -4.79
N LEU A 167 -6.07 -4.29 -4.44
CA LEU A 167 -7.08 -3.30 -4.10
C LEU A 167 -7.32 -3.22 -2.59
N VAL A 168 -7.86 -2.08 -2.17
CA VAL A 168 -8.35 -1.82 -0.82
C VAL A 168 -9.80 -1.39 -0.92
N ILE A 169 -10.67 -2.10 -0.20
CA ILE A 169 -12.09 -1.78 -0.11
C ILE A 169 -12.28 -1.11 1.25
N TRP A 170 -12.54 0.18 1.22
CA TRP A 170 -12.78 1.01 2.39
C TRP A 170 -14.26 1.00 2.73
N THR A 171 -14.61 0.92 4.02
CA THR A 171 -16.00 0.89 4.48
C THR A 171 -16.29 2.01 5.49
N LYS A 172 -17.48 2.62 5.42
CA LYS A 172 -18.01 3.53 6.45
C LYS A 172 -18.51 2.78 7.69
N PHE A 173 -18.85 1.51 7.53
CA PHE A 173 -19.34 0.63 8.58
C PHE A 173 -18.21 -0.25 9.16
N GLU A 174 -18.45 -0.78 10.36
CA GLU A 174 -17.53 -1.69 11.02
C GLU A 174 -17.55 -3.08 10.39
N LEU A 175 -16.38 -3.70 10.33
CA LEU A 175 -16.21 -5.10 9.95
C LEU A 175 -16.12 -5.92 11.23
N GLU A 176 -17.29 -6.26 11.79
CA GLU A 176 -17.49 -6.90 13.09
C GLU A 176 -16.58 -8.12 13.32
N GLU A 177 -15.90 -8.13 14.47
CA GLU A 177 -14.99 -9.19 14.91
C GLU A 177 -15.51 -9.84 16.20
N ASP A 178 -15.25 -11.14 16.36
CA ASP A 178 -15.36 -11.82 17.65
C ASP A 178 -14.31 -11.24 18.62
N PRO A 179 -14.73 -10.65 19.76
CA PRO A 179 -13.80 -10.04 20.71
C PRO A 179 -12.79 -11.02 21.34
N ALA A 180 -13.12 -12.31 21.41
CA ALA A 180 -12.26 -13.33 22.02
C ALA A 180 -11.15 -13.80 21.08
N THR A 181 -11.42 -13.84 19.76
CA THR A 181 -10.48 -14.38 18.77
C THR A 181 -9.86 -13.31 17.88
N GLY A 182 -10.49 -12.14 17.76
CA GLY A 182 -10.12 -11.08 16.83
C GLY A 182 -10.40 -11.41 15.36
N LEU A 183 -11.06 -12.55 15.08
CA LEU A 183 -11.53 -12.95 13.76
C LEU A 183 -12.84 -12.25 13.41
N LEU A 184 -13.15 -12.12 12.12
CA LEU A 184 -14.48 -11.69 11.68
C LEU A 184 -15.56 -12.61 12.24
N THR A 185 -16.71 -12.04 12.61
CA THR A 185 -17.90 -12.87 12.91
C THR A 185 -18.32 -13.65 11.68
N GLU A 186 -18.93 -14.83 11.86
CA GLU A 186 -19.41 -15.64 10.74
C GLU A 186 -20.38 -14.85 9.83
N SER A 187 -21.24 -14.03 10.44
CA SER A 187 -22.15 -13.16 9.71
C SER A 187 -21.42 -12.12 8.87
N MET A 188 -20.43 -11.42 9.43
CA MET A 188 -19.66 -10.42 8.69
C MET A 188 -18.80 -11.05 7.60
N TRP A 189 -18.16 -12.19 7.88
CA TRP A 189 -17.41 -12.95 6.89
C TRP A 189 -18.28 -13.30 5.68
N LYS A 190 -19.50 -13.82 5.93
CA LYS A 190 -20.46 -14.13 4.87
C LYS A 190 -20.87 -12.90 4.07
N LYS A 191 -21.12 -11.75 4.72
CA LYS A 191 -21.45 -10.49 4.03
C LYS A 191 -20.33 -10.04 3.08
N ILE A 192 -19.07 -10.14 3.52
CA ILE A 192 -17.91 -9.83 2.67
C ILE A 192 -17.81 -10.83 1.51
N GLU A 193 -17.94 -12.12 1.78
CA GLU A 193 -17.89 -13.17 0.75
C GLU A 193 -18.97 -12.97 -0.32
N ASP A 194 -20.22 -12.71 0.09
CA ASP A 194 -21.33 -12.44 -0.83
C ASP A 194 -21.09 -11.14 -1.64
N TYR A 195 -20.49 -10.11 -1.03
CA TYR A 195 -20.08 -8.90 -1.74
C TYR A 195 -18.99 -9.19 -2.77
N VAL A 196 -17.95 -9.95 -2.39
CA VAL A 196 -16.83 -10.30 -3.29
C VAL A 196 -17.32 -11.15 -4.46
N GLU A 197 -18.23 -12.09 -4.20
CA GLU A 197 -18.87 -12.91 -5.22
C GLU A 197 -19.61 -12.03 -6.24
N ARG A 198 -20.44 -11.11 -5.77
CA ARG A 198 -21.26 -10.23 -6.60
C ARG A 198 -20.43 -9.25 -7.42
N VAL A 199 -19.41 -8.63 -6.84
CA VAL A 199 -18.67 -7.53 -7.47
C VAL A 199 -17.52 -8.04 -8.34
N PHE A 200 -16.74 -8.99 -7.84
CA PHE A 200 -15.52 -9.44 -8.52
C PHE A 200 -15.71 -10.76 -9.25
N ARG A 201 -16.25 -11.79 -8.59
CA ARG A 201 -16.30 -13.15 -9.16
C ARG A 201 -17.39 -13.36 -10.22
N SER A 202 -18.32 -12.41 -10.33
CA SER A 202 -19.22 -12.29 -11.47
C SER A 202 -18.53 -11.89 -12.79
N HIS A 203 -17.32 -11.31 -12.70
CA HIS A 203 -16.53 -10.85 -13.85
C HIS A 203 -15.20 -11.62 -14.01
N ILE A 204 -14.65 -12.15 -12.91
CA ILE A 204 -13.34 -12.79 -12.84
C ILE A 204 -13.51 -14.22 -12.30
N PRO A 205 -12.82 -15.25 -12.85
CA PRO A 205 -12.86 -16.59 -12.29
C PRO A 205 -12.57 -16.62 -10.78
N ALA A 206 -13.33 -17.41 -10.02
CA ALA A 206 -13.23 -17.45 -8.57
C ALA A 206 -11.82 -17.80 -8.05
N ASP A 207 -11.06 -18.60 -8.80
CA ASP A 207 -9.68 -18.98 -8.49
C ASP A 207 -8.65 -17.87 -8.76
N GLN A 208 -9.07 -16.76 -9.35
CA GLN A 208 -8.28 -15.55 -9.64
C GLN A 208 -8.64 -14.37 -8.71
N VAL A 209 -9.49 -14.61 -7.71
CA VAL A 209 -9.91 -13.60 -6.72
C VAL A 209 -9.67 -14.11 -5.31
N VAL A 210 -8.87 -13.39 -4.53
CA VAL A 210 -8.77 -13.61 -3.08
C VAL A 210 -9.05 -12.32 -2.34
N TRP A 211 -9.58 -12.45 -1.13
CA TRP A 211 -9.72 -11.33 -0.22
C TRP A 211 -9.21 -11.71 1.16
N PHE A 212 -8.75 -10.71 1.90
CA PHE A 212 -8.29 -10.88 3.27
C PHE A 212 -8.42 -9.57 4.04
N LYS A 213 -8.49 -9.66 5.36
CA LYS A 213 -8.46 -8.51 6.26
C LYS A 213 -7.18 -8.55 7.07
N ASN A 214 -6.49 -7.42 7.15
CA ASN A 214 -5.35 -7.30 8.05
C ASN A 214 -5.86 -7.29 9.50
N TRP A 215 -5.25 -8.13 10.34
CA TRP A 215 -5.46 -8.16 11.79
C TRP A 215 -5.04 -6.83 12.41
N LYS A 216 -5.59 -6.48 13.58
CA LYS A 216 -5.34 -5.20 14.26
C LYS A 216 -3.83 -4.85 14.31
N SER A 217 -2.95 -5.79 14.65
CA SER A 217 -1.50 -5.53 14.71
C SER A 217 -0.79 -5.23 13.38
N LEU A 218 -1.43 -5.50 12.23
CA LEU A 218 -0.88 -5.31 10.89
C LEU A 218 -1.49 -4.10 10.16
N LYS A 219 -2.57 -3.53 10.69
CA LYS A 219 -3.21 -2.35 10.10
C LYS A 219 -2.33 -1.12 10.34
N SER A 220 -2.01 -0.41 9.26
CA SER A 220 -1.35 0.91 9.39
C SER A 220 -2.36 2.02 9.73
N ILE A 221 -3.65 1.81 9.45
CA ILE A 221 -4.74 2.75 9.74
C ILE A 221 -5.83 1.98 10.47
N HIS A 222 -5.93 2.20 11.78
CA HIS A 222 -6.93 1.54 12.62
C HIS A 222 -8.30 2.21 12.59
N ALA A 223 -8.37 3.46 12.14
CA ALA A 223 -9.54 4.31 12.33
C ALA A 223 -10.57 4.24 11.20
N ILE A 224 -10.25 3.57 10.09
CA ILE A 224 -11.21 3.30 9.00
C ILE A 224 -11.06 1.84 8.63
N GLU A 225 -12.17 1.11 8.70
CA GLU A 225 -12.20 -0.30 8.35
C GLU A 225 -12.01 -0.49 6.85
N HIS A 226 -11.26 -1.55 6.53
CA HIS A 226 -10.99 -1.94 5.17
C HIS A 226 -10.60 -3.41 5.11
N PHE A 227 -10.81 -4.01 3.95
CA PHE A 227 -10.26 -5.29 3.59
C PHE A 227 -9.57 -5.19 2.23
N HIS A 228 -8.75 -6.18 1.91
CA HIS A 228 -8.00 -6.22 0.68
C HIS A 228 -8.62 -7.25 -0.25
N VAL A 229 -8.60 -6.94 -1.54
CA VAL A 229 -8.88 -7.88 -2.62
C VAL A 229 -7.66 -7.91 -3.54
N MET A 230 -7.19 -9.11 -3.86
CA MET A 230 -6.17 -9.31 -4.89
C MET A 230 -6.78 -10.06 -6.07
N LEU A 231 -6.45 -9.58 -7.27
CA LEU A 231 -6.98 -10.08 -8.53
C LEU A 231 -5.82 -10.50 -9.42
N ASN A 232 -5.90 -11.70 -10.01
CA ASN A 232 -4.86 -12.20 -10.90
C ASN A 232 -5.18 -11.90 -12.36
N HIS A 233 -4.39 -11.04 -13.00
CA HIS A 233 -4.56 -10.61 -14.39
C HIS A 233 -6.00 -10.17 -14.75
N PRO A 234 -6.64 -9.29 -13.97
CA PRO A 234 -7.96 -8.78 -14.31
C PRO A 234 -7.94 -7.94 -15.60
N ASP A 235 -9.08 -7.82 -16.27
CA ASP A 235 -9.25 -6.88 -17.37
C ASP A 235 -9.01 -5.43 -16.87
N PRO A 236 -8.05 -4.68 -17.46
CA PRO A 236 -7.80 -3.30 -17.07
C PRO A 236 -9.02 -2.37 -17.14
N GLU A 237 -9.94 -2.58 -18.09
CA GLU A 237 -11.14 -1.74 -18.18
C GLU A 237 -12.11 -2.01 -17.02
N PHE A 238 -12.23 -3.27 -16.58
CA PHE A 238 -12.99 -3.61 -15.37
C PHE A 238 -12.38 -2.93 -14.14
N ILE A 239 -11.05 -2.98 -14.00
CA ILE A 239 -10.37 -2.32 -12.87
C ILE A 239 -10.61 -0.80 -12.88
N LYS A 240 -10.50 -0.17 -14.04
CA LYS A 240 -10.76 1.26 -14.20
C LYS A 240 -12.21 1.62 -13.84
N GLU A 241 -13.18 0.79 -14.23
CA GLU A 241 -14.60 0.98 -13.89
C GLU A 241 -14.81 0.93 -12.37
N ILE A 242 -14.41 -0.16 -11.71
CA ILE A 242 -14.70 -0.35 -10.28
C ILE A 242 -13.91 0.60 -9.37
N THR A 243 -12.77 1.10 -9.83
CA THR A 243 -11.95 2.08 -9.10
C THR A 243 -12.25 3.52 -9.49
N ASN A 244 -13.18 3.75 -10.43
CA ASN A 244 -13.49 5.07 -11.01
C ASN A 244 -12.23 5.82 -11.50
N GLY A 245 -11.28 5.09 -12.10
CA GLY A 245 -10.03 5.63 -12.61
C GLY A 245 -9.02 6.07 -11.53
N ASP A 246 -9.09 5.50 -10.32
CA ASP A 246 -8.09 5.74 -9.27
C ASP A 246 -6.67 5.40 -9.74
N VAL A 247 -5.69 6.10 -9.17
CA VAL A 247 -4.27 5.87 -9.37
C VAL A 247 -3.58 5.81 -8.01
N PRO A 248 -2.82 4.75 -7.70
CA PRO A 248 -2.16 4.59 -6.41
C PRO A 248 -1.09 5.65 -6.20
N LEU A 249 -0.87 6.04 -4.94
CA LEU A 249 0.12 7.07 -4.60
C LEU A 249 1.55 6.69 -4.99
N VAL A 250 1.95 5.41 -4.92
CA VAL A 250 3.29 4.99 -5.33
C VAL A 250 3.61 5.40 -6.77
N GLU A 251 2.64 5.32 -7.68
CA GLU A 251 2.82 5.76 -9.07
C GLU A 251 2.97 7.28 -9.17
N LYS A 252 2.19 8.04 -8.40
CA LYS A 252 2.29 9.51 -8.37
C LYS A 252 3.65 9.98 -7.84
N VAL A 253 4.15 9.31 -6.79
CA VAL A 253 5.44 9.64 -6.16
C VAL A 253 6.63 9.24 -7.04
N THR A 254 6.52 8.11 -7.77
CA THR A 254 7.58 7.64 -8.67
C THR A 254 7.62 8.41 -9.99
N GLN A 255 6.48 8.86 -10.51
CA GLN A 255 6.42 9.69 -11.74
C GLN A 255 6.91 11.13 -11.53
N GLY A 256 6.82 11.67 -10.30
CA GLY A 256 7.37 12.99 -9.94
C GLY A 256 8.90 13.06 -9.91
N ARG A 257 9.58 11.91 -10.02
CA ARG A 257 11.03 11.78 -10.21
C ARG A 257 11.27 11.05 -11.53
N ALA A 258 11.32 11.80 -12.62
CA ALA A 258 11.68 11.23 -13.92
C ALA A 258 12.96 10.39 -13.81
N LEU A 259 12.93 9.23 -14.48
CA LEU A 259 14.05 8.31 -14.71
C LEU A 259 15.34 9.05 -15.13
#